data_AF-A0A8J4A1K5-F1
#
_entry.id   AF-A0A8J4A1K5-F1
#
_cell.length_a   1.000
_cell.length_b   1.000
_cell.length_c   1.000
_cell.angle_alpha   90.00
_cell.angle_beta   90.00
_cell.angle_gamma   90.00
#
_symmetry.space_group_name_H-M   'P 1'
#
loop_
_entity.id
_entity.type
_entity.pdbx_description
1 polymer ?
#
loop_
_entity_poly.entity_id
_entity_poly.type
_entity_poly.pdbx_seq_one_letter_code
_entity_poly.pdbx_strand_id
1 'polypeptide(L)'
;MNGRLALVTVLLLATGGCGGVHLGPDGADPATRPLRCQQPPDQPSGMHVLLAQSVPTASAVPCLTHDVPDWLVTLFEAVDGRARIDLTDRYGRDGSVVVEVVPDCDVGAARETETGSAGVRRYDGDGRVLFVYDGGCTEVRNGLTGARADPRAAEIPDAIGFVTREDLDRQIRAASDGHLHLDAGRAHDRHPSFRGGER
;
A
#
# COMPACT_ATOMS: atom_id res chain seq x y z
N MET A 1 13.70 -31.46 -58.58
CA MET A 1 14.15 -30.05 -58.49
C MET A 1 13.10 -29.29 -57.69
N ASN A 2 12.97 -29.58 -56.39
CA ASN A 2 13.67 -28.92 -55.26
C ASN A 2 13.18 -27.46 -55.17
N GLY A 3 12.17 -27.12 -54.38
CA GLY A 3 12.10 -27.32 -52.93
C GLY A 3 12.48 -26.00 -52.26
N ARG A 4 11.52 -25.09 -52.06
CA ARG A 4 11.71 -23.84 -51.31
C ARG A 4 10.97 -23.96 -49.98
N LEU A 5 11.72 -24.34 -48.94
CA LEU A 5 11.29 -24.21 -47.54
C LEU A 5 11.13 -22.72 -47.22
N ALA A 6 9.94 -22.29 -46.85
CA ALA A 6 9.74 -21.06 -46.11
C ALA A 6 9.90 -21.38 -44.62
N LEU A 7 11.04 -20.98 -44.04
CA LEU A 7 11.24 -20.98 -42.59
C LEU A 7 10.39 -19.84 -42.02
N VAL A 8 9.30 -20.18 -41.33
CA VAL A 8 8.55 -19.23 -40.50
C VAL A 8 9.20 -19.24 -39.12
N THR A 9 10.09 -18.29 -38.88
CA THR A 9 10.67 -18.05 -37.55
C THR A 9 9.64 -17.28 -36.73
N VAL A 10 8.86 -17.97 -35.90
CA VAL A 10 8.01 -17.34 -34.89
C VAL A 10 8.92 -16.89 -33.74
N LEU A 11 9.28 -15.61 -33.75
CA LEU A 11 9.97 -14.97 -32.63
C LEU A 11 8.92 -14.67 -31.54
N LEU A 12 8.72 -15.60 -30.60
CA LEU A 12 7.99 -15.34 -29.36
C LEU A 12 8.87 -14.45 -28.47
N LEU A 13 8.72 -13.14 -28.60
CA LEU A 13 9.21 -12.18 -27.62
C LEU A 13 8.28 -12.25 -26.40
N ALA A 14 8.61 -13.13 -25.47
CA ALA A 14 8.07 -13.07 -24.11
C ALA A 14 8.71 -11.87 -23.40
N THR A 15 8.14 -10.68 -23.58
CA THR A 15 8.42 -9.54 -22.70
C THR A 15 7.72 -9.79 -21.37
N GLY A 16 8.26 -10.71 -20.58
CA GLY A 16 7.98 -10.81 -19.15
C GLY A 16 8.68 -9.66 -18.44
N GLY A 17 8.15 -8.45 -18.59
CA GLY A 17 8.56 -7.32 -17.76
C GLY A 17 7.98 -7.52 -16.37
N CYS A 18 8.81 -7.89 -15.40
CA CYS A 18 8.52 -7.59 -14.00
C CYS A 18 8.49 -6.06 -13.88
N GLY A 19 7.32 -5.47 -14.06
CA GLY A 19 7.11 -4.03 -13.89
C GLY A 19 7.37 -3.68 -12.44
N GLY A 20 8.36 -2.81 -12.20
CA GLY A 20 8.48 -2.12 -10.92
C GLY A 20 7.21 -1.31 -10.68
N VAL A 21 6.70 -1.34 -9.46
CA VAL A 21 5.56 -0.50 -9.07
C VAL A 21 6.07 0.94 -9.01
N HIS A 22 5.69 1.73 -10.01
CA HIS A 22 6.00 3.15 -10.07
C HIS A 22 5.05 3.93 -9.16
N LEU A 23 5.60 4.78 -8.30
CA LEU A 23 4.83 5.81 -7.62
C LEU A 23 4.66 7.03 -8.55
N GLY A 24 3.87 6.89 -9.60
CA GLY A 24 3.62 7.93 -10.62
C GLY A 24 2.61 7.44 -11.68
N PRO A 25 1.92 8.32 -12.42
CA PRO A 25 0.59 8.04 -12.96
C PRO A 25 0.59 7.21 -14.26
N ASP A 26 -0.59 6.65 -14.56
CA ASP A 26 -1.05 6.07 -15.82
C ASP A 26 -1.01 4.54 -15.98
N GLY A 27 -1.18 3.80 -14.88
CA GLY A 27 -1.62 2.40 -14.93
C GLY A 27 -3.15 2.29 -14.93
N ALA A 28 -3.74 1.73 -15.98
CA ALA A 28 -5.18 1.34 -15.97
C ALA A 28 -5.44 0.10 -15.09
N ASP A 29 -4.39 -0.68 -14.80
CA ASP A 29 -4.44 -1.83 -13.93
C ASP A 29 -4.50 -1.38 -12.45
N PRO A 30 -5.54 -1.76 -11.68
CA PRO A 30 -5.62 -1.48 -10.25
C PRO A 30 -4.37 -1.88 -9.47
N ALA A 31 -3.64 -2.93 -9.88
CA ALA A 31 -2.41 -3.39 -9.24
C ALA A 31 -1.23 -2.42 -9.41
N THR A 32 -1.26 -1.57 -10.44
CA THR A 32 -0.20 -0.59 -10.74
C THR A 32 -0.64 0.85 -10.49
N ARG A 33 -1.90 1.05 -10.06
CA ARG A 33 -2.44 2.38 -9.78
C ARG A 33 -1.74 3.01 -8.56
N PRO A 34 -1.31 4.27 -8.64
CA PRO A 34 -0.62 4.95 -7.55
C PRO A 34 -1.43 4.95 -6.25
N LEU A 35 -0.73 4.82 -5.13
CA LEU A 35 -1.29 4.89 -3.79
C LEU A 35 -1.57 6.34 -3.37
N ARG A 36 -2.45 7.08 -4.08
CA ARG A 36 -2.74 8.49 -3.72
C ARG A 36 -3.95 8.60 -2.79
N CYS A 37 -3.95 9.63 -1.95
CA CYS A 37 -5.10 9.93 -1.07
C CYS A 37 -6.32 10.40 -1.86
N GLN A 38 -6.07 11.10 -2.96
CA GLN A 38 -7.10 11.49 -3.92
C GLN A 38 -7.11 10.49 -5.07
N GLN A 39 -8.17 9.68 -5.14
CA GLN A 39 -8.44 8.77 -6.24
C GLN A 39 -9.79 9.09 -6.86
N PRO A 40 -9.99 8.85 -8.16
CA PRO A 40 -11.32 8.89 -8.73
C PRO A 40 -12.23 7.88 -8.00
N PRO A 41 -13.51 8.21 -7.74
CA PRO A 41 -14.39 7.40 -6.90
C PRO A 41 -14.58 5.95 -7.37
N ASP A 42 -14.44 5.70 -8.67
CA ASP A 42 -14.64 4.42 -9.35
C ASP A 42 -13.32 3.68 -9.63
N GLN A 43 -12.20 4.17 -9.10
CA GLN A 43 -10.86 3.68 -9.44
C GLN A 43 -9.97 3.52 -8.21
N PRO A 44 -10.33 2.65 -7.25
CA PRO A 44 -9.48 2.37 -6.10
C PRO A 44 -8.15 1.74 -6.53
N SER A 45 -7.07 2.03 -5.82
CA SER A 45 -5.80 1.31 -6.00
C SER A 45 -5.88 -0.08 -5.36
N GLY A 46 -5.46 -1.12 -6.08
CA GLY A 46 -5.40 -2.49 -5.56
C GLY A 46 -4.47 -2.59 -4.35
N MET A 47 -3.37 -1.84 -4.33
CA MET A 47 -2.49 -1.74 -3.16
C MET A 47 -3.22 -1.18 -1.94
N HIS A 48 -4.07 -0.15 -2.11
CA HIS A 48 -4.89 0.38 -1.02
C HIS A 48 -5.84 -0.67 -0.45
N VAL A 49 -6.50 -1.43 -1.32
CA VAL A 49 -7.40 -2.52 -0.91
C VAL A 49 -6.64 -3.57 -0.11
N LEU A 50 -5.48 -4.01 -0.60
CA LEU A 50 -4.65 -5.03 0.07
C LEU A 50 -4.08 -4.53 1.40
N LEU A 51 -3.64 -3.27 1.48
CA LEU A 51 -3.22 -2.63 2.74
C LEU A 51 -4.36 -2.68 3.77
N ALA A 52 -5.56 -2.27 3.37
CA ALA A 52 -6.70 -2.23 4.26
C ALA A 52 -7.17 -3.64 4.68
N GLN A 53 -7.05 -4.65 3.81
CA GLN A 53 -7.39 -6.03 4.15
C GLN A 53 -6.36 -6.68 5.07
N SER A 54 -5.09 -6.30 4.96
CA SER A 54 -4.00 -6.82 5.80
C SER A 54 -4.14 -6.45 7.28
N VAL A 55 -4.65 -5.25 7.59
CA VAL A 55 -4.92 -4.80 8.96
C VAL A 55 -6.40 -4.40 9.07
N PRO A 56 -7.28 -5.37 9.39
CA PRO A 56 -8.74 -5.19 9.36
C PRO A 56 -9.29 -4.22 10.38
N THR A 57 -8.59 -4.12 11.50
CA THR A 57 -8.95 -3.27 12.63
C THR A 57 -8.64 -1.81 12.35
N ALA A 58 -7.78 -1.52 11.35
CA ALA A 58 -7.35 -0.18 11.04
C ALA A 58 -8.51 0.67 10.50
N SER A 59 -8.80 1.76 11.22
CA SER A 59 -9.77 2.79 10.82
C SER A 59 -9.28 3.67 9.66
N ALA A 60 -7.96 3.73 9.45
CA ALA A 60 -7.32 4.52 8.40
C ALA A 60 -6.33 3.67 7.59
N VAL A 61 -6.16 4.04 6.32
CA VAL A 61 -5.27 3.37 5.37
C VAL A 61 -4.28 4.41 4.83
N PRO A 62 -2.96 4.18 4.92
CA PRO A 62 -1.98 5.15 4.48
C PRO A 62 -1.98 5.31 2.96
N CYS A 63 -1.80 6.54 2.52
CA CYS A 63 -1.79 6.98 1.14
C CYS A 63 -0.74 8.09 0.94
N LEU A 64 -0.45 8.45 -0.31
CA LEU A 64 0.41 9.57 -0.65
C LEU A 64 -0.42 10.79 -1.03
N THR A 65 -0.17 11.91 -0.36
CA THR A 65 -0.81 13.20 -0.64
C THR A 65 -0.32 13.83 -1.94
N HIS A 66 0.91 13.50 -2.35
CA HIS A 66 1.53 13.96 -3.58
C HIS A 66 2.55 12.95 -4.09
N ASP A 67 3.01 13.14 -5.33
CA ASP A 67 4.09 12.38 -5.94
C ASP A 67 5.41 12.70 -5.24
N VAL A 68 6.19 11.67 -4.90
CA VAL A 68 7.54 11.86 -4.35
C VAL A 68 8.54 11.45 -5.44
N PRO A 69 9.13 12.41 -6.19
CA PRO A 69 9.95 12.11 -7.34
C PRO A 69 11.14 11.22 -6.99
N ASP A 70 11.47 10.35 -7.94
CA ASP A 70 12.63 9.47 -7.87
C ASP A 70 12.58 8.43 -6.72
N TRP A 71 11.40 8.19 -6.14
CA TRP A 71 11.15 7.04 -5.26
C TRP A 71 10.50 5.89 -6.02
N LEU A 72 10.97 4.68 -5.75
CA LEU A 72 10.49 3.45 -6.36
C LEU A 72 10.02 2.47 -5.30
N VAL A 73 8.84 1.88 -5.48
CA VAL A 73 8.43 0.71 -4.69
C VAL A 73 9.17 -0.50 -5.26
N THR A 74 10.01 -1.10 -4.41
CA THR A 74 10.82 -2.28 -4.74
C THR A 74 10.23 -3.56 -4.18
N LEU A 75 9.42 -3.45 -3.13
CA LEU A 75 8.68 -4.56 -2.54
C LEU A 75 7.32 -4.05 -2.05
N PHE A 76 6.30 -4.86 -2.28
CA PHE A 76 4.99 -4.74 -1.66
C PHE A 76 4.57 -6.12 -1.16
N GLU A 77 4.33 -6.23 0.15
CA GLU A 77 3.82 -7.44 0.79
C GLU A 77 2.58 -7.08 1.60
N ALA A 78 1.51 -7.86 1.44
CA ALA A 78 0.31 -7.77 2.26
C ALA A 78 -0.06 -9.17 2.74
N VAL A 79 -0.09 -9.35 4.06
CA VAL A 79 -0.43 -10.61 4.73
C VAL A 79 -1.35 -10.32 5.92
N ASP A 80 -1.95 -11.35 6.49
CA ASP A 80 -2.83 -11.17 7.65
C ASP A 80 -2.06 -10.56 8.83
N GLY A 81 -2.54 -9.41 9.31
CA GLY A 81 -1.96 -8.64 10.40
C GLY A 81 -0.81 -7.70 10.02
N ARG A 82 -0.41 -7.62 8.75
CA ARG A 82 0.72 -6.77 8.34
C ARG A 82 0.74 -6.46 6.84
N ALA A 83 1.11 -5.23 6.50
CA ALA A 83 1.61 -4.90 5.17
C ALA A 83 2.95 -4.17 5.23
N ARG A 84 3.79 -4.35 4.21
CA ARG A 84 5.13 -3.78 4.09
C ARG A 84 5.35 -3.21 2.69
N ILE A 85 5.92 -2.03 2.62
CA ILE A 85 6.33 -1.36 1.38
C ILE A 85 7.80 -0.95 1.51
N ASP A 86 8.66 -1.45 0.64
CA ASP A 86 10.07 -1.03 0.61
C ASP A 86 10.29 -0.05 -0.55
N LEU A 87 10.81 1.12 -0.19
CA LEU A 87 11.01 2.24 -1.08
C LEU A 87 12.50 2.50 -1.22
N THR A 88 12.98 2.62 -2.46
CA THR A 88 14.37 2.99 -2.74
C THR A 88 14.45 4.25 -3.57
N ASP A 89 15.50 5.02 -3.35
CA ASP A 89 15.84 6.18 -4.19
C ASP A 89 16.41 5.70 -5.54
N ARG A 90 15.85 6.20 -6.64
CA ARG A 90 16.20 5.85 -8.03
C ARG A 90 17.68 6.02 -8.32
N TYR A 91 18.34 6.98 -7.66
CA TYR A 91 19.76 7.27 -7.87
C TYR A 91 20.71 6.34 -7.12
N GLY A 92 20.22 5.21 -6.59
CA GLY A 92 21.08 4.13 -6.08
C GLY A 92 21.71 4.44 -4.74
N ARG A 93 20.93 4.99 -3.80
CA ARG A 93 21.37 5.15 -2.41
C ARG A 93 21.34 3.77 -1.74
N ASP A 94 22.39 3.43 -1.01
CA ASP A 94 22.46 2.19 -0.26
C ASP A 94 21.41 2.22 0.88
N GLY A 95 20.37 1.38 0.75
CA GLY A 95 19.30 1.21 1.74
C GLY A 95 17.90 1.43 1.19
N SER A 96 16.90 1.31 2.07
CA SER A 96 15.49 1.52 1.75
C SER A 96 14.78 2.26 2.87
N VAL A 97 13.74 3.01 2.52
CA VAL A 97 12.71 3.42 3.49
C VAL A 97 11.66 2.32 3.53
N VAL A 98 11.30 1.87 4.73
CA VAL A 98 10.32 0.80 4.92
C VAL A 98 9.08 1.42 5.55
N VAL A 99 7.93 1.28 4.89
CA VAL A 99 6.61 1.61 5.45
C VAL A 99 5.94 0.30 5.85
N GLU A 100 5.57 0.16 7.11
CA GLU A 100 4.93 -1.03 7.66
C GLU A 100 3.60 -0.66 8.30
N VAL A 101 2.53 -1.38 7.97
CA VAL A 101 1.19 -1.19 8.54
C VAL A 101 0.86 -2.39 9.41
N VAL A 102 0.53 -2.14 10.68
CA VAL A 102 0.28 -3.14 11.72
C VAL A 102 -0.94 -2.76 12.57
N PRO A 103 -1.55 -3.68 13.34
CA PRO A 103 -2.69 -3.39 14.20
C PRO A 103 -2.39 -2.43 15.37
N ASP A 104 -1.16 -2.42 15.84
CA ASP A 104 -0.70 -1.59 16.98
C ASP A 104 0.82 -1.42 16.91
N CYS A 105 1.36 -0.36 17.51
CA CYS A 105 2.80 -0.13 17.61
C CYS A 105 3.18 0.55 18.93
N ASP A 106 4.37 0.21 19.45
CA ASP A 106 4.93 0.88 20.63
C ASP A 106 5.57 2.22 20.24
N VAL A 107 4.96 3.30 20.71
CA VAL A 107 5.43 4.67 20.53
C VAL A 107 6.75 4.93 21.29
N GLY A 108 6.98 4.25 22.41
CA GLY A 108 8.18 4.41 23.22
C GLY A 108 8.44 5.88 23.61
N ALA A 109 9.66 6.36 23.33
CA ALA A 109 10.09 7.73 23.61
C ALA A 109 9.83 8.72 22.45
N ALA A 110 9.11 8.30 21.40
CA ALA A 110 8.85 9.16 20.25
C ALA A 110 7.97 10.35 20.64
N ARG A 111 8.27 11.51 20.06
CA ARG A 111 7.60 12.78 20.37
C ARG A 111 6.41 12.97 19.45
N GLU A 112 5.26 13.29 20.02
CA GLU A 112 4.07 13.66 19.24
C GLU A 112 4.31 14.94 18.43
N THR A 113 3.94 14.91 17.16
CA THR A 113 4.00 16.03 16.22
C THR A 113 2.70 16.14 15.44
N GLU A 114 2.48 17.28 14.79
CA GLU A 114 1.26 17.52 14.04
C GLU A 114 1.24 16.68 12.74
N THR A 115 0.15 15.93 12.53
CA THR A 115 -0.01 15.07 11.33
C THR A 115 -0.83 15.74 10.23
N GLY A 116 -1.69 16.70 10.58
CA GLY A 116 -2.69 17.28 9.66
C GLY A 116 -3.82 16.35 9.23
N SER A 117 -3.80 15.06 9.60
CA SER A 117 -4.82 14.05 9.27
C SER A 117 -5.74 13.79 10.46
N ALA A 118 -7.05 13.97 10.27
CA ALA A 118 -8.04 13.78 11.34
C ALA A 118 -8.05 12.32 11.84
N GLY A 119 -8.02 12.14 13.17
CA GLY A 119 -8.03 10.81 13.79
C GLY A 119 -6.68 10.07 13.73
N VAL A 120 -5.62 10.72 13.23
CA VAL A 120 -4.27 10.16 13.17
C VAL A 120 -3.33 11.02 14.00
N ARG A 121 -2.50 10.40 14.83
CA ARG A 121 -1.44 11.05 15.61
C ARG A 121 -0.08 10.64 15.06
N ARG A 122 0.84 11.60 14.90
CA ARG A 122 2.20 11.36 14.41
C ARG A 122 3.17 11.42 15.57
N TYR A 123 4.12 10.50 15.58
CA TYR A 123 5.21 10.47 16.54
C TYR A 123 6.54 10.33 15.81
N ASP A 124 7.49 11.22 16.09
CA ASP A 124 8.84 11.18 15.51
C ASP A 124 9.86 10.77 16.59
N GLY A 125 10.72 9.79 16.29
CA GLY A 125 11.77 9.35 17.23
C GLY A 125 12.66 8.25 16.66
N ASP A 126 13.92 8.16 17.11
CA ASP A 126 14.86 7.06 16.84
C ASP A 126 14.92 6.57 15.38
N GLY A 127 14.97 7.50 14.41
CA GLY A 127 15.08 7.16 12.99
C GLY A 127 13.81 6.57 12.36
N ARG A 128 12.68 6.66 13.07
CA ARG A 128 11.35 6.25 12.60
C ARG A 128 10.30 7.33 12.81
N VAL A 129 9.24 7.24 12.01
CA VAL A 129 8.01 8.02 12.14
C VAL A 129 6.86 7.05 12.30
N LEU A 130 6.01 7.27 13.31
CA LEU A 130 4.83 6.47 13.58
C LEU A 130 3.59 7.30 13.32
N PHE A 131 2.59 6.71 12.68
CA PHE A 131 1.25 7.25 12.57
C PHE A 131 0.29 6.28 13.26
N VAL A 132 -0.32 6.73 14.36
CA VAL A 132 -1.19 5.92 15.21
C VAL A 132 -2.64 6.37 15.01
N TYR A 133 -3.53 5.41 14.76
CA TYR A 133 -4.96 5.63 14.54
C TYR A 133 -5.75 4.47 15.16
N ASP A 134 -7.08 4.57 15.20
CA ASP A 134 -7.89 3.53 15.83
C ASP A 134 -7.70 2.18 15.10
N GLY A 135 -7.36 1.14 15.89
CA GLY A 135 -7.09 -0.21 15.44
C GLY A 135 -5.93 -0.41 14.45
N GLY A 136 -5.02 0.57 14.31
CA GLY A 136 -3.86 0.42 13.44
C GLY A 136 -2.73 1.43 13.68
N CYS A 137 -1.57 1.11 13.12
CA CYS A 137 -0.40 1.96 13.10
C CYS A 137 0.38 1.79 11.78
N THR A 138 0.89 2.90 11.25
CA THR A 138 1.87 2.92 10.15
C THR A 138 3.23 3.37 10.69
N GLU A 139 4.25 2.52 10.55
CA GLU A 139 5.63 2.81 10.92
C GLU A 139 6.49 3.03 9.67
N VAL A 140 7.21 4.14 9.62
CA VAL A 140 8.17 4.49 8.57
C VAL A 140 9.56 4.44 9.16
N ARG A 141 10.42 3.54 8.66
CA ARG A 141 11.81 3.38 9.11
C ARG A 141 12.78 3.83 8.03
N ASN A 142 13.72 4.69 8.40
CA ASN A 142 14.81 5.09 7.51
C ASN A 142 15.95 4.06 7.54
N GLY A 143 16.14 3.34 6.44
CA GLY A 143 17.31 2.48 6.22
C GLY A 143 18.34 3.07 5.25
N LEU A 144 18.17 4.31 4.78
CA LEU A 144 19.12 4.95 3.86
C LEU A 144 20.42 5.28 4.57
N THR A 145 21.53 5.24 3.83
CA THR A 145 22.86 5.62 4.33
C THR A 145 23.47 6.79 3.55
N GLY A 146 24.53 7.39 4.12
CA GLY A 146 25.28 8.51 3.54
C GLY A 146 24.79 9.92 3.90
N ALA A 147 25.54 10.95 3.48
CA ALA A 147 25.39 12.34 3.94
C ALA A 147 24.06 13.04 3.60
N ARG A 148 23.23 12.46 2.73
CA ARG A 148 21.89 12.97 2.39
C ARG A 148 20.78 12.00 2.81
N ALA A 149 21.05 11.04 3.71
CA ALA A 149 20.10 9.98 4.07
C ALA A 149 18.86 10.58 4.71
N ASP A 150 19.07 11.35 5.78
CA ASP A 150 17.99 11.94 6.57
C ASP A 150 17.06 12.87 5.77
N PRO A 151 17.56 13.90 5.03
CA PRO A 151 16.66 14.79 4.30
C PRO A 151 15.91 14.08 3.18
N ARG A 152 16.51 13.05 2.56
CA ARG A 152 15.83 12.26 1.53
C ARG A 152 14.75 11.39 2.17
N ALA A 153 15.09 10.65 3.22
CA ALA A 153 14.16 9.76 3.90
C ALA A 153 12.96 10.47 4.51
N ALA A 154 13.11 11.74 4.92
CA ALA A 154 12.03 12.56 5.47
C ALA A 154 10.92 12.87 4.45
N GLU A 155 11.20 12.84 3.15
CA GLU A 155 10.19 13.11 2.12
C GLU A 155 9.04 12.10 2.13
N ILE A 156 9.31 10.83 2.47
CA ILE A 156 8.30 9.77 2.52
C ILE A 156 7.26 10.02 3.63
N PRO A 157 7.63 10.13 4.93
CA PRO A 157 6.65 10.41 5.97
C PRO A 157 5.95 11.76 5.79
N ASP A 158 6.58 12.75 5.15
CA ASP A 158 5.95 14.04 4.87
C ASP A 158 4.92 13.97 3.74
N ALA A 159 5.06 12.99 2.83
CA ALA A 159 4.08 12.73 1.79
C ALA A 159 2.94 11.80 2.22
N ILE A 160 3.06 11.11 3.36
CA ILE A 160 2.02 10.21 3.85
C ILE A 160 0.80 11.01 4.35
N GLY A 161 -0.36 10.66 3.82
CA GLY A 161 -1.67 11.01 4.34
C GLY A 161 -2.48 9.76 4.60
N PHE A 162 -3.78 9.94 4.89
CA PHE A 162 -4.67 8.84 5.22
C PHE A 162 -6.03 9.00 4.57
N VAL A 163 -6.60 7.89 4.12
CA VAL A 163 -8.03 7.76 3.81
C VAL A 163 -8.69 6.90 4.88
N THR A 164 -9.97 7.17 5.18
CA THR A 164 -10.69 6.31 6.12
C THR A 164 -11.02 4.97 5.46
N ARG A 165 -11.15 3.92 6.27
CA ARG A 165 -11.60 2.60 5.81
C ARG A 165 -12.99 2.68 5.16
N GLU A 166 -13.86 3.52 5.70
CA GLU A 166 -15.20 3.74 5.16
C GLU A 166 -15.16 4.38 3.78
N ASP A 167 -14.31 5.41 3.58
CA ASP A 167 -14.15 6.09 2.30
C ASP A 167 -13.63 5.12 1.24
N LEU A 168 -12.69 4.25 1.60
CA LEU A 168 -12.18 3.21 0.71
C LEU A 168 -13.25 2.17 0.37
N ASP A 169 -14.06 1.73 1.33
CA ASP A 169 -15.21 0.84 1.06
C ASP A 169 -16.24 1.49 0.12
N ARG A 170 -16.50 2.79 0.26
CA ARG A 170 -17.36 3.53 -0.69
C ARG A 170 -16.77 3.55 -2.10
N GLN A 171 -15.46 3.72 -2.25
CA GLN A 171 -14.79 3.65 -3.56
C GLN A 171 -14.88 2.26 -4.18
N ILE A 172 -14.65 1.20 -3.39
CA ILE A 172 -14.76 -0.19 -3.87
C ILE A 172 -16.19 -0.49 -4.33
N ARG A 173 -17.19 -0.07 -3.56
CA ARG A 173 -18.60 -0.22 -3.96
C ARG A 173 -18.89 0.53 -5.26
N ALA A 174 -18.46 1.77 -5.38
CA ALA A 174 -18.68 2.56 -6.60
C ALA A 174 -18.02 1.93 -7.83
N ALA A 175 -16.77 1.47 -7.69
CA ALA A 175 -16.01 0.81 -8.76
C ALA A 175 -16.58 -0.56 -9.18
N SER A 176 -17.42 -1.16 -8.34
CA SER A 176 -17.98 -2.50 -8.54
C SER A 176 -19.49 -2.50 -8.73
N ASP A 177 -20.12 -1.35 -8.99
CA ASP A 177 -21.58 -1.21 -9.07
C ASP A 177 -22.32 -1.78 -7.84
N GLY A 178 -21.67 -1.71 -6.67
CA GLY A 178 -22.16 -2.22 -5.39
C GLY A 178 -21.94 -3.71 -5.14
N HIS A 179 -21.24 -4.43 -6.02
CA HIS A 179 -21.01 -5.87 -5.88
C HIS A 179 -19.93 -6.23 -4.86
N LEU A 180 -18.96 -5.35 -4.61
CA LEU A 180 -17.85 -5.59 -3.71
C LEU A 180 -17.87 -4.66 -2.49
N HIS A 181 -17.43 -5.20 -1.36
CA HIS A 181 -17.17 -4.49 -0.11
C HIS A 181 -15.80 -4.88 0.42
N LEU A 182 -15.14 -3.97 1.12
CA LEU A 182 -13.79 -4.20 1.64
C LEU A 182 -13.72 -5.38 2.61
N ASP A 183 -14.76 -5.57 3.43
CA ASP A 183 -14.80 -6.55 4.53
C ASP A 183 -15.91 -7.62 4.39
N ALA A 184 -16.40 -7.87 3.18
CA ALA A 184 -17.51 -8.80 2.93
C ALA A 184 -17.32 -10.19 3.60
N GLY A 185 -16.09 -10.73 3.59
CA GLY A 185 -15.76 -12.03 4.19
C GLY A 185 -15.98 -12.08 5.71
N ARG A 186 -15.71 -10.98 6.45
CA ARG A 186 -15.86 -10.93 7.91
C ARG A 186 -17.30 -10.75 8.39
N ALA A 187 -18.16 -10.25 7.51
CA ALA A 187 -19.60 -10.19 7.79
C ALA A 187 -20.23 -11.59 7.70
N HIS A 188 -19.71 -12.46 6.83
CA HIS A 188 -20.27 -13.80 6.60
C HIS A 188 -19.93 -14.79 7.72
N ASP A 189 -18.79 -14.64 8.40
CA ASP A 189 -18.37 -15.47 9.53
C ASP A 189 -19.18 -15.24 10.83
N ARG A 190 -20.07 -14.24 10.85
CA ARG A 190 -20.99 -13.96 11.97
C ARG A 190 -22.34 -14.66 11.86
N HIS A 191 -22.44 -15.77 11.11
CA HIS A 191 -23.63 -16.63 11.15
C HIS A 191 -23.53 -17.63 12.30
N PRO A 192 -24.50 -17.70 13.23
CA PRO A 192 -24.46 -18.69 14.31
C PRO A 192 -24.50 -20.09 13.68
N SER A 193 -23.52 -20.90 14.02
CA SER A 193 -23.40 -22.30 13.60
C SER A 193 -24.73 -23.00 13.79
N PHE A 194 -25.28 -23.53 12.71
CA PHE A 194 -26.49 -24.34 12.73
C PHE A 194 -26.22 -25.56 13.62
N ARG A 195 -26.68 -25.53 14.88
CA ARG A 195 -26.75 -26.74 15.72
C ARG A 195 -27.77 -27.66 15.06
N GLY A 196 -27.27 -28.61 14.28
CA GLY A 196 -28.06 -29.75 13.83
C GLY A 196 -28.65 -30.45 15.05
N GLY A 197 -29.98 -30.44 15.15
CA GLY A 197 -30.71 -31.28 16.08
C GLY A 197 -30.66 -32.72 15.59
N GLU A 198 -29.98 -33.57 16.35
CA GLU A 198 -30.09 -35.02 16.21
C GLU A 198 -31.41 -35.48 16.83
N ARG A 199 -32.14 -36.31 16.08
CA ARG A 199 -33.38 -36.98 16.49
C ARG A 199 -33.05 -38.30 17.17
#